data_AF-A0A7V1D7E4-F1
#
_entry.id   AF-A0A7V1D7E4-F1
#
_cell.length_a   1.000
_cell.length_b   1.000
_cell.length_c   1.000
_cell.angle_alpha   90.00
_cell.angle_beta   90.00
_cell.angle_gamma   90.00
#
_symmetry.space_group_name_H-M   'P 1'
#
loop_
_entity.id
_entity.type
_entity.pdbx_description
1 polymer ?
#
loop_
_entity_poly.entity_id
_entity_poly.type
_entity_poly.pdbx_seq_one_letter_code
_entity_poly.pdbx_strand_id
1 'polypeptide(L)'
;MNILHLYSDENWTGPAESVLNLLKELNKRGHGAFFAGDIKRRGRLLPRVREAGIPVIESLNLDRKSHPLNYLRNLINLLRVLKKEKIDIIHTHFRYDHILASFVKKRVLLFHTLHRADLDKVNFQERFILRHKTDHIITISKVIREKVIRNLGIEPKRISTIYGAVDSNKFNPQLSGDKIREEFEINKDTPVVGMIAPLQPYRNHLLFLRAIPRIKKEFPTVKFFLIGSIGSYQRVLKEEIERLRISGSIIFIGYRDEDYPQVLASLDLEVFLVPGSDGSCRAVLEALAMAKPVVSAKVGPIPEIMENGREGILIDDPFDTTSLAKAIIRMLKDKELAGRIGEAGRKLMERFTPERRTTRIEKIYRSLI
;
A
#
# COMPACT_ATOMS: atom_id res chain seq x y z
N MET A 1 18.21 9.97 -17.95
CA MET A 1 17.06 9.21 -18.48
C MET A 1 15.83 10.08 -18.32
N ASN A 2 14.99 10.13 -19.34
CA ASN A 2 13.68 10.72 -19.31
C ASN A 2 12.64 9.61 -19.19
N ILE A 3 11.87 9.62 -18.10
CA ILE A 3 11.01 8.52 -17.68
C ILE A 3 9.59 9.05 -17.55
N LEU A 4 8.66 8.52 -18.33
CA LEU A 4 7.25 8.88 -18.28
C LEU A 4 6.45 7.84 -17.51
N HIS A 5 5.93 8.23 -16.35
CA HIS A 5 4.99 7.44 -15.58
C HIS A 5 3.56 7.70 -16.04
N LEU A 6 2.87 6.65 -16.48
CA LEU A 6 1.45 6.69 -16.83
C LEU A 6 0.63 6.05 -15.70
N TYR A 7 -0.36 6.77 -15.19
CA TYR A 7 -1.15 6.35 -14.03
C TYR A 7 -2.64 6.68 -14.21
N SER A 8 -3.41 5.70 -14.66
CA SER A 8 -4.83 5.83 -14.98
C SER A 8 -5.76 5.71 -13.76
N ASP A 9 -5.45 6.32 -12.63
CA ASP A 9 -6.35 6.40 -11.45
C ASP A 9 -6.23 7.79 -10.80
N GLU A 10 -7.36 8.36 -10.41
CA GLU A 10 -7.44 9.69 -9.81
C GLU A 10 -7.29 9.66 -8.27
N ASN A 11 -7.41 8.48 -7.65
CA ASN A 11 -7.49 8.33 -6.20
C ASN A 11 -6.12 8.26 -5.52
N TRP A 12 -6.03 8.89 -4.35
CA TRP A 12 -4.87 8.74 -3.47
C TRP A 12 -4.93 7.37 -2.76
N THR A 13 -4.01 6.49 -3.14
CA THR A 13 -3.94 5.09 -2.67
C THR A 13 -2.49 4.68 -2.44
N GLY A 14 -2.24 3.48 -1.92
CA GLY A 14 -0.88 2.93 -1.74
C GLY A 14 -0.02 2.97 -3.02
N PRO A 15 -0.53 2.47 -4.17
CA PRO A 15 0.18 2.58 -5.45
C PRO A 15 0.47 4.04 -5.85
N ALA A 16 -0.46 4.97 -5.60
CA ALA A 16 -0.33 6.37 -5.98
C ALA A 16 0.81 7.07 -5.22
N GLU A 17 0.86 6.89 -3.90
CA GLU A 17 1.94 7.42 -3.07
C GLU A 17 3.29 6.80 -3.45
N SER A 18 3.31 5.50 -3.73
CA SER A 18 4.52 4.83 -4.19
C SER A 18 5.05 5.39 -5.52
N VAL A 19 4.18 5.77 -6.45
CA VAL A 19 4.57 6.40 -7.73
C VAL A 19 5.06 7.82 -7.49
N LEU A 20 4.38 8.60 -6.65
CA LEU A 20 4.81 9.96 -6.31
C LEU A 20 6.20 9.97 -5.68
N ASN A 21 6.46 9.07 -4.71
CA ASN A 21 7.75 8.98 -4.05
C ASN A 21 8.87 8.57 -5.01
N LEU A 22 8.57 7.67 -5.96
CA LEU A 22 9.52 7.30 -7.01
C LEU A 22 9.85 8.49 -7.93
N LEU A 23 8.84 9.24 -8.36
CA LEU A 23 9.02 10.43 -9.21
C LEU A 23 9.85 11.51 -8.51
N LYS A 24 9.57 11.78 -7.23
CA LYS A 24 10.35 12.72 -6.40
C LYS A 24 11.83 12.32 -6.35
N GLU A 25 12.10 11.05 -6.03
CA GLU A 25 13.47 10.54 -5.89
C GLU A 25 14.21 10.46 -7.24
N LEU A 26 13.54 10.13 -8.34
CA LEU A 26 14.15 10.15 -9.67
C LEU A 26 14.53 11.59 -10.08
N ASN A 27 13.64 12.56 -9.88
CA ASN A 27 13.92 13.97 -10.19
C ASN A 27 15.04 14.54 -9.32
N LYS A 28 15.06 14.21 -8.01
CA LYS A 28 16.15 14.58 -7.09
C LYS A 28 17.51 14.07 -7.54
N ARG A 29 17.56 12.95 -8.28
CA ARG A 29 18.77 12.35 -8.86
C ARG A 29 19.13 12.88 -10.24
N GLY A 30 18.43 13.91 -10.72
CA GLY A 30 18.69 14.54 -12.02
C GLY A 30 18.11 13.79 -13.23
N HIS A 31 17.15 12.88 -13.04
CA HIS A 31 16.38 12.33 -14.15
C HIS A 31 15.23 13.28 -14.54
N GLY A 32 14.83 13.25 -15.81
CA GLY A 32 13.57 13.88 -16.24
C GLY A 32 12.41 12.94 -15.99
N ALA A 33 11.86 12.92 -14.77
CA ALA A 33 10.76 12.03 -14.42
C ALA A 33 9.41 12.77 -14.51
N PHE A 34 8.60 12.37 -15.48
CA PHE A 34 7.33 13.00 -15.85
C PHE A 34 6.14 12.15 -15.41
N PHE A 35 5.03 12.80 -15.07
CA PHE A 35 3.76 12.14 -14.74
C PHE A 35 2.68 12.45 -15.78
N ALA A 36 1.90 11.44 -16.16
CA ALA A 36 0.62 11.60 -16.85
C ALA A 36 -0.45 10.74 -16.18
N GLY A 37 -1.60 11.33 -15.91
CA GLY A 37 -2.72 10.67 -15.24
C GLY A 37 -4.08 11.17 -15.71
N ASP A 38 -5.12 10.94 -14.91
CA ASP A 38 -6.42 11.58 -15.13
C ASP A 38 -6.34 13.06 -14.70
N ILE A 39 -6.56 13.97 -15.66
CA ILE A 39 -6.51 15.42 -15.44
C ILE A 39 -7.87 16.07 -15.39
N LYS A 40 -8.94 15.33 -15.70
CA LYS A 40 -10.31 15.86 -15.74
C LYS A 40 -11.06 15.63 -14.45
N ARG A 41 -10.81 14.50 -13.78
CA ARG A 41 -11.50 14.19 -12.53
C ARG A 41 -10.88 14.92 -11.36
N ARG A 42 -11.74 15.33 -10.42
CA ARG A 42 -11.36 15.96 -9.15
C ARG A 42 -10.87 14.91 -8.14
N GLY A 43 -9.85 14.14 -8.52
CA GLY A 43 -9.17 13.21 -7.62
C GLY A 43 -8.13 13.91 -6.74
N ARG A 44 -7.64 13.19 -5.72
CA ARG A 44 -6.61 13.72 -4.79
C ARG A 44 -5.18 13.53 -5.30
N LEU A 45 -4.95 12.68 -6.30
CA LEU A 45 -3.60 12.39 -6.77
C LEU A 45 -2.96 13.58 -7.50
N LEU A 46 -3.63 14.12 -8.51
CA LEU A 46 -3.04 15.16 -9.35
C LEU A 46 -2.65 16.43 -8.57
N PRO A 47 -3.48 16.94 -7.63
CA PRO A 47 -3.06 18.03 -6.75
C PRO A 47 -1.74 17.74 -6.02
N ARG A 48 -1.60 16.55 -5.43
CA ARG A 48 -0.37 16.14 -4.71
C ARG A 48 0.85 15.99 -5.63
N VAL A 49 0.65 15.55 -6.86
CA VAL A 49 1.72 15.50 -7.87
C VAL A 49 2.20 16.92 -8.19
N ARG A 50 1.29 17.87 -8.36
CA ARG A 50 1.61 19.28 -8.63
C ARG A 50 2.26 19.98 -7.43
N GLU A 51 1.72 19.79 -6.24
CA GLU A 51 2.29 20.31 -4.98
C GLU A 51 3.71 19.78 -4.73
N ALA A 52 3.99 18.55 -5.16
CA ALA A 52 5.32 17.96 -5.11
C ALA A 52 6.30 18.49 -6.19
N GLY A 53 5.87 19.42 -7.04
CA GLY A 53 6.69 19.99 -8.11
C GLY A 53 7.03 19.00 -9.23
N ILE A 54 6.26 17.92 -9.38
CA ILE A 54 6.52 16.92 -10.43
C ILE A 54 6.04 17.45 -11.79
N PRO A 55 6.86 17.38 -12.85
CA PRO A 55 6.44 17.74 -14.20
C PRO A 55 5.25 16.88 -14.69
N VAL A 56 4.13 17.53 -14.99
CA VAL A 56 2.90 16.87 -15.49
C VAL A 56 2.74 17.06 -16.99
N ILE A 57 2.45 15.98 -17.71
CA ILE A 57 2.12 15.99 -19.13
C ILE A 57 0.61 16.20 -19.31
N GLU A 58 0.19 17.46 -19.36
CA GLU A 58 -1.22 17.88 -19.48
C GLU A 58 -1.89 17.48 -20.82
N SER A 59 -1.10 17.07 -21.82
CA SER A 59 -1.66 16.62 -23.11
C SER A 59 -2.29 15.22 -23.07
N LEU A 60 -2.05 14.46 -22.00
CA LEU A 60 -2.59 13.11 -21.80
C LEU A 60 -3.68 13.15 -20.72
N ASN A 61 -4.81 12.48 -20.98
CA ASN A 61 -5.89 12.34 -20.01
C ASN A 61 -6.27 10.86 -19.85
N LEU A 62 -5.70 10.19 -18.86
CA LEU A 62 -5.78 8.74 -18.68
C LEU A 62 -7.00 8.30 -17.85
N ASP A 63 -8.19 8.69 -18.30
CA ASP A 63 -9.44 8.32 -17.66
C ASP A 63 -9.86 6.88 -18.04
N ARG A 64 -10.06 6.01 -17.03
CA ARG A 64 -10.49 4.61 -17.19
C ARG A 64 -11.85 4.41 -17.85
N LYS A 65 -12.76 5.39 -17.75
CA LYS A 65 -14.13 5.31 -18.29
C LYS A 65 -14.28 6.05 -19.61
N SER A 66 -13.18 6.45 -20.23
CA SER A 66 -13.21 7.29 -21.41
C SER A 66 -13.71 6.58 -22.68
N HIS A 67 -14.39 7.36 -23.52
CA HIS A 67 -14.86 7.00 -24.85
C HIS A 67 -13.68 6.63 -25.79
N PRO A 68 -13.85 5.72 -26.77
CA PRO A 68 -12.79 5.31 -27.71
C PRO A 68 -12.02 6.45 -28.40
N LEU A 69 -12.67 7.59 -28.65
CA LEU A 69 -12.03 8.78 -29.24
C LEU A 69 -10.93 9.39 -28.35
N ASN A 70 -11.12 9.38 -27.02
CA ASN A 70 -10.09 9.85 -26.09
C ASN A 70 -8.87 8.93 -26.11
N TYR A 71 -9.08 7.62 -26.34
CA TYR A 71 -7.99 6.67 -26.45
C TYR A 71 -7.09 6.97 -27.67
N LEU A 72 -7.69 7.20 -28.84
CA LEU A 72 -6.93 7.59 -30.03
C LEU A 72 -6.19 8.92 -29.83
N ARG A 73 -6.85 9.90 -29.22
CA ARG A 73 -6.22 11.19 -28.87
C ARG A 73 -5.03 10.99 -27.93
N ASN A 74 -5.18 10.18 -26.89
CA ASN A 74 -4.09 9.85 -25.97
C ASN A 74 -2.94 9.15 -26.68
N LEU A 75 -3.22 8.25 -27.64
CA LEU A 75 -2.18 7.58 -28.41
C LEU A 75 -1.38 8.57 -29.28
N ILE A 76 -2.06 9.45 -30.01
CA ILE A 76 -1.42 10.50 -30.83
C ILE A 76 -0.58 11.43 -29.94
N ASN A 77 -1.12 11.85 -28.80
CA ASN A 77 -0.41 12.72 -27.87
C ASN A 77 0.79 12.01 -27.22
N LEU A 78 0.67 10.73 -26.89
CA LEU A 78 1.77 9.93 -26.36
C LEU A 78 2.94 9.89 -27.36
N LEU A 79 2.66 9.70 -28.66
CA LEU A 79 3.69 9.76 -29.70
C LEU A 79 4.38 11.12 -29.80
N ARG A 80 3.64 12.22 -29.64
CA ARG A 80 4.21 13.58 -29.61
C ARG A 80 5.10 13.78 -28.40
N VAL A 81 4.66 13.31 -27.22
CA VAL A 81 5.41 13.41 -25.96
C VAL A 81 6.71 12.62 -26.03
N LEU A 82 6.67 11.40 -26.56
CA LEU A 82 7.89 10.58 -26.78
C LEU A 82 8.97 11.35 -27.55
N LYS A 83 8.58 12.05 -28.62
CA LYS A 83 9.50 12.84 -29.44
C LYS A 83 9.94 14.13 -28.77
N LYS A 84 8.99 14.88 -28.19
CA LYS A 84 9.23 16.21 -27.62
C LYS A 84 10.11 16.14 -26.37
N GLU A 85 9.75 15.26 -25.44
CA GLU A 85 10.42 15.12 -24.15
C GLU A 85 11.56 14.08 -24.18
N LYS A 86 11.83 13.48 -25.36
CA LYS A 86 12.87 12.45 -25.58
C LYS A 86 12.79 11.34 -24.53
N ILE A 87 11.61 10.72 -24.41
CA ILE A 87 11.34 9.71 -23.37
C ILE A 87 12.09 8.41 -23.70
N ASP A 88 12.91 7.94 -22.76
CA ASP A 88 13.64 6.67 -22.85
C ASP A 88 12.80 5.48 -22.34
N ILE A 89 12.01 5.73 -21.30
CA ILE A 89 11.22 4.71 -20.59
C ILE A 89 9.79 5.21 -20.38
N ILE A 90 8.81 4.37 -20.69
CA ILE A 90 7.47 4.48 -20.14
C ILE A 90 7.32 3.47 -18.99
N HIS A 91 6.87 3.91 -17.83
CA HIS A 91 6.48 3.05 -16.71
C HIS A 91 4.98 3.12 -16.44
N THR A 92 4.30 1.99 -16.54
CA THR A 92 2.85 1.86 -16.39
C THR A 92 2.47 1.18 -15.07
N HIS A 93 1.27 1.44 -14.59
CA HIS A 93 0.82 1.03 -13.24
C HIS A 93 -0.58 0.40 -13.23
N PHE A 94 -1.38 0.59 -14.28
CA PHE A 94 -2.70 -0.02 -14.40
C PHE A 94 -2.98 -0.50 -15.82
N ARG A 95 -4.08 -1.25 -15.95
CA ARG A 95 -4.44 -1.89 -17.20
C ARG A 95 -4.63 -0.88 -18.36
N TYR A 96 -5.32 0.24 -18.13
CA TYR A 96 -5.60 1.21 -19.20
C TYR A 96 -4.32 1.85 -19.73
N ASP A 97 -3.47 2.35 -18.84
CA ASP A 97 -2.20 2.97 -19.23
C ASP A 97 -1.21 1.97 -19.84
N HIS A 98 -1.21 0.71 -19.38
CA HIS A 98 -0.42 -0.37 -19.96
C HIS A 98 -0.87 -0.73 -21.37
N ILE A 99 -2.18 -0.82 -21.61
CA ILE A 99 -2.73 -1.05 -22.95
C ILE A 99 -2.33 0.09 -23.89
N LEU A 100 -2.47 1.35 -23.47
CA LEU A 100 -2.07 2.51 -24.25
C LEU A 100 -0.58 2.48 -24.64
N ALA A 101 0.29 2.24 -23.66
CA ALA A 101 1.74 2.21 -23.89
C ALA A 101 2.20 1.03 -24.76
N SER A 102 1.45 -0.09 -24.77
CA SER A 102 1.79 -1.26 -25.56
C SER A 102 1.85 -0.98 -27.07
N PHE A 103 1.08 0.00 -27.57
CA PHE A 103 1.07 0.41 -28.97
C PHE A 103 2.34 1.16 -29.39
N VAL A 104 3.08 1.73 -28.45
CA VAL A 104 4.29 2.51 -28.72
C VAL A 104 5.57 1.77 -28.34
N LYS A 105 5.48 0.51 -27.88
CA LYS A 105 6.61 -0.23 -27.33
C LYS A 105 7.81 -0.44 -28.27
N LYS A 106 7.60 -0.38 -29.59
CA LYS A 106 8.70 -0.45 -30.56
C LYS A 106 9.59 0.80 -30.55
N ARG A 107 9.16 1.89 -29.89
CA ARG A 107 9.85 3.19 -29.87
C ARG A 107 10.45 3.51 -28.50
N VAL A 108 10.13 2.75 -27.46
CA VAL A 108 10.47 3.07 -26.07
C VAL A 108 10.48 1.81 -25.22
N LEU A 109 11.30 1.77 -24.17
CA LEU A 109 11.23 0.70 -23.18
C LEU A 109 9.94 0.84 -22.36
N LEU A 110 9.22 -0.25 -22.18
CA LEU A 110 7.98 -0.32 -21.43
C LEU A 110 8.14 -1.21 -20.21
N PHE A 111 8.04 -0.56 -19.06
CA PHE A 111 7.97 -1.18 -17.76
C PHE A 111 6.52 -1.21 -17.28
N HIS A 112 6.18 -2.22 -16.49
CA HIS A 112 4.90 -2.30 -15.83
C HIS A 112 5.06 -2.75 -14.37
N THR A 113 4.56 -1.95 -13.42
CA THR A 113 4.43 -2.43 -12.03
C THR A 113 3.04 -3.01 -11.82
N LEU A 114 2.99 -4.28 -11.44
CA LEU A 114 1.74 -4.96 -11.08
C LEU A 114 1.38 -4.68 -9.62
N HIS A 115 0.43 -3.77 -9.43
CA HIS A 115 -0.16 -3.41 -8.13
C HIS A 115 -1.45 -4.18 -7.81
N ARG A 116 -1.52 -5.47 -8.17
CA ARG A 116 -2.69 -6.32 -7.91
C ARG A 116 -2.32 -7.77 -7.66
N ALA A 117 -2.97 -8.39 -6.67
CA ALA A 117 -2.76 -9.79 -6.31
C ALA A 117 -3.71 -10.78 -7.02
N ASP A 118 -4.78 -10.29 -7.64
CA ASP A 118 -5.86 -11.07 -8.27
C ASP A 118 -5.58 -11.37 -9.75
N LEU A 119 -4.49 -12.07 -10.01
CA LEU A 119 -4.06 -12.41 -11.37
C LEU A 119 -5.00 -13.39 -12.10
N ASP A 120 -5.90 -14.05 -11.39
CA ASP A 120 -6.88 -14.96 -11.99
C ASP A 120 -7.95 -14.22 -12.81
N LYS A 121 -8.10 -12.92 -12.58
CA LYS A 121 -9.00 -12.03 -13.36
C LYS A 121 -8.30 -11.35 -14.55
N VAL A 122 -7.07 -11.74 -14.87
CA VAL A 122 -6.33 -11.18 -16.01
C VAL A 122 -6.93 -11.77 -17.30
N ASN A 123 -7.47 -10.90 -18.14
CA ASN A 123 -8.08 -11.31 -19.41
C ASN A 123 -7.02 -11.63 -20.48
N PHE A 124 -7.46 -12.21 -21.61
CA PHE A 124 -6.56 -12.62 -22.69
C PHE A 124 -5.73 -11.46 -23.26
N GLN A 125 -6.32 -10.28 -23.42
CA GLN A 125 -5.63 -9.08 -23.93
C GLN A 125 -4.52 -8.62 -22.98
N GLU A 126 -4.83 -8.49 -21.69
CA GLU A 126 -3.88 -8.09 -20.65
C GLU A 126 -2.74 -9.12 -20.55
N ARG A 127 -3.06 -10.42 -20.58
CA ARG A 127 -2.07 -11.50 -20.64
C ARG A 127 -1.13 -11.36 -21.84
N PHE A 128 -1.67 -11.10 -23.03
CA PHE A 128 -0.88 -10.93 -24.25
C PHE A 128 0.08 -9.74 -24.13
N ILE A 129 -0.40 -8.62 -23.61
CA ILE A 129 0.41 -7.40 -23.46
C ILE A 129 1.53 -7.60 -22.42
N LEU A 130 1.21 -8.18 -21.26
CA LEU A 130 2.21 -8.50 -20.24
C LEU A 130 3.30 -9.43 -20.80
N ARG A 131 2.91 -10.45 -21.57
CA ARG A 131 3.85 -11.45 -22.09
C ARG A 131 4.69 -10.92 -23.26
N HIS A 132 4.09 -10.19 -24.21
CA HIS A 132 4.71 -9.90 -25.51
C HIS A 132 4.95 -8.41 -25.79
N LYS A 133 4.38 -7.51 -25.01
CA LYS A 133 4.45 -6.06 -25.25
C LYS A 133 5.04 -5.28 -24.07
N THR A 134 5.71 -5.93 -23.14
CA THR A 134 6.31 -5.31 -21.95
C THR A 134 7.76 -5.78 -21.85
N ASP A 135 8.76 -4.91 -21.69
CA ASP A 135 10.14 -5.40 -21.56
C ASP A 135 10.35 -6.03 -20.19
N HIS A 136 9.88 -5.34 -19.16
CA HIS A 136 10.12 -5.75 -17.77
C HIS A 136 8.93 -5.49 -16.87
N ILE A 137 8.69 -6.42 -15.96
CA ILE A 137 7.63 -6.36 -14.96
C ILE A 137 8.23 -6.20 -13.58
N ILE A 138 7.71 -5.24 -12.83
CA ILE A 138 8.00 -5.06 -11.41
C ILE A 138 6.81 -5.58 -10.62
N THR A 139 7.09 -6.49 -9.70
CA THR A 139 6.11 -7.02 -8.74
C THR A 139 6.43 -6.49 -7.36
N ILE A 140 5.41 -6.31 -6.55
CA ILE A 140 5.58 -5.75 -5.20
C ILE A 140 5.83 -6.81 -4.11
N SER A 141 5.76 -8.09 -4.47
CA SER A 141 6.08 -9.24 -3.60
C SER A 141 6.51 -10.46 -4.41
N LYS A 142 7.17 -11.43 -3.77
CA LYS A 142 7.54 -12.71 -4.38
C LYS A 142 6.29 -13.57 -4.63
N VAL A 143 5.30 -13.52 -3.74
CA VAL A 143 4.00 -14.19 -3.96
C VAL A 143 3.38 -13.73 -5.28
N ILE A 144 3.38 -12.42 -5.58
CA ILE A 144 2.88 -11.92 -6.86
C ILE A 144 3.79 -12.35 -8.01
N ARG A 145 5.11 -12.29 -7.86
CA ARG A 145 6.07 -12.79 -8.87
C ARG A 145 5.82 -14.24 -9.25
N GLU A 146 5.64 -15.11 -8.28
CA GLU A 146 5.36 -16.53 -8.52
C GLU A 146 4.04 -16.75 -9.25
N LYS A 147 2.99 -15.98 -8.89
CA LYS A 147 1.72 -16.02 -9.62
C LYS A 147 1.87 -15.52 -11.06
N VAL A 148 2.66 -14.47 -11.31
CA VAL A 148 2.95 -13.99 -12.67
C VAL A 148 3.64 -15.07 -13.50
N ILE A 149 4.66 -15.73 -12.94
CA ILE A 149 5.39 -16.79 -13.62
C ILE A 149 4.46 -17.97 -13.94
N ARG A 150 3.73 -18.48 -12.93
CA ARG A 150 2.87 -19.67 -13.08
C ARG A 150 1.64 -19.40 -13.94
N ASN A 151 0.91 -18.31 -13.69
CA ASN A 151 -0.41 -18.10 -14.30
C ASN A 151 -0.30 -17.42 -15.67
N LEU A 152 0.74 -16.61 -15.90
CA LEU A 152 0.92 -15.82 -17.13
C LEU A 152 2.07 -16.32 -18.02
N GLY A 153 2.92 -17.24 -17.53
CA GLY A 153 3.99 -17.86 -18.33
C GLY A 153 5.08 -16.86 -18.74
N ILE A 154 5.38 -15.88 -17.87
CA ILE A 154 6.39 -14.86 -18.13
C ILE A 154 7.73 -15.29 -17.54
N GLU A 155 8.79 -15.12 -18.32
CA GLU A 155 10.13 -15.56 -17.95
C GLU A 155 10.64 -14.86 -16.68
N PRO A 156 11.22 -15.60 -15.70
CA PRO A 156 11.67 -15.02 -14.43
C PRO A 156 12.69 -13.88 -14.56
N LYS A 157 13.48 -13.85 -15.63
CA LYS A 157 14.48 -12.80 -15.91
C LYS A 157 13.86 -11.44 -16.27
N ARG A 158 12.61 -11.43 -16.76
CA ARG A 158 11.84 -10.22 -17.09
C ARG A 158 11.01 -9.71 -15.92
N ILE A 159 11.21 -10.27 -14.73
CA ILE A 159 10.42 -9.95 -13.54
C ILE A 159 11.35 -9.68 -12.36
N SER A 160 11.23 -8.49 -11.77
CA SER A 160 11.89 -8.15 -10.51
C SER A 160 10.85 -7.94 -9.41
N THR A 161 11.22 -8.29 -8.18
CA THR A 161 10.40 -8.00 -6.99
C THR A 161 10.98 -6.79 -6.27
N ILE A 162 10.19 -5.74 -6.15
CA ILE A 162 10.51 -4.49 -5.44
C ILE A 162 9.39 -4.18 -4.46
N TYR A 163 9.67 -4.40 -3.18
CA TYR A 163 8.72 -4.19 -2.09
C TYR A 163 8.27 -2.74 -1.92
N GLY A 164 7.18 -2.55 -1.16
CA GLY A 164 6.71 -1.27 -0.63
C GLY A 164 7.82 -0.45 0.02
N ALA A 165 7.62 0.86 0.11
CA ALA A 165 8.51 1.74 0.83
C ALA A 165 7.71 2.75 1.67
N VAL A 166 8.30 3.20 2.77
CA VAL A 166 7.71 4.14 3.71
C VAL A 166 8.62 5.35 3.90
N ASP A 167 8.04 6.54 3.88
CA ASP A 167 8.77 7.76 4.22
C ASP A 167 8.99 7.80 5.75
N SER A 168 10.22 7.55 6.18
CA SER A 168 10.60 7.56 7.60
C SER A 168 10.62 8.94 8.23
N ASN A 169 10.60 10.02 7.45
CA ASN A 169 10.44 11.37 7.99
C ASN A 169 8.97 11.62 8.36
N LYS A 170 8.05 11.13 7.52
CA LYS A 170 6.61 11.19 7.79
C LYS A 170 6.16 10.23 8.89
N PHE A 171 6.70 9.00 8.88
CA PHE A 171 6.41 7.97 9.89
C PHE A 171 7.62 7.80 10.81
N ASN A 172 7.60 8.58 11.89
CA ASN A 172 8.67 8.68 12.87
C ASN A 172 8.13 8.36 14.29
N PRO A 173 8.79 7.47 15.06
CA PRO A 173 8.39 7.13 16.43
C PRO A 173 8.40 8.32 17.41
N GLN A 174 9.04 9.44 17.06
CA GLN A 174 9.04 10.67 17.87
C GLN A 174 7.72 11.47 17.77
N LEU A 175 6.81 11.10 16.88
CA LEU A 175 5.49 11.73 16.79
C LEU A 175 4.64 11.34 18.01
N SER A 176 3.97 12.33 18.60
CA SER A 176 2.99 12.10 19.65
C SER A 176 1.61 11.78 19.06
N GLY A 177 0.96 10.78 19.64
CA GLY A 177 -0.45 10.46 19.41
C GLY A 177 -1.40 11.06 20.44
N ASP A 178 -0.92 11.91 21.35
CA ASP A 178 -1.69 12.41 22.50
C ASP A 178 -2.93 13.19 22.07
N LYS A 179 -2.81 14.05 21.05
CA LYS A 179 -3.96 14.79 20.49
C LYS A 179 -5.08 13.88 19.99
N ILE A 180 -4.73 12.74 19.39
CA ILE A 180 -5.72 11.75 18.94
C ILE A 180 -6.33 11.03 20.15
N ARG A 181 -5.53 10.71 21.17
CA ARG A 181 -6.05 10.14 22.42
C ARG A 181 -7.00 11.09 23.13
N GLU A 182 -6.67 12.38 23.21
CA GLU A 182 -7.51 13.44 23.76
C GLU A 182 -8.82 13.60 22.97
N GLU A 183 -8.76 13.62 21.64
CA GLU A 183 -9.94 13.71 20.76
C GLU A 183 -10.99 12.62 21.08
N PHE A 184 -10.53 11.42 21.47
CA PHE A 184 -11.38 10.28 21.80
C PHE A 184 -11.45 9.96 23.30
N GLU A 185 -11.07 10.91 24.16
CA GLU A 185 -11.14 10.80 25.62
C GLU A 185 -10.43 9.54 26.18
N ILE A 186 -9.26 9.23 25.63
CA ILE A 186 -8.44 8.08 26.00
C ILE A 186 -7.39 8.48 27.02
N ASN A 187 -7.50 7.94 28.24
CA ASN A 187 -6.49 8.15 29.27
C ASN A 187 -5.13 7.59 28.85
N LYS A 188 -4.05 8.23 29.31
CA LYS A 188 -2.66 7.87 28.98
C LYS A 188 -2.33 6.40 29.21
N ASP A 189 -2.80 5.82 30.31
CA ASP A 189 -2.52 4.43 30.68
C ASP A 189 -3.48 3.42 30.04
N THR A 190 -4.45 3.87 29.25
CA THR A 190 -5.40 2.99 28.56
C THR A 190 -4.70 2.35 27.36
N PRO A 191 -4.62 1.00 27.28
CA PRO A 191 -4.08 0.36 26.11
C PRO A 191 -4.98 0.56 24.89
N VAL A 192 -4.40 0.87 23.75
CA VAL A 192 -5.09 1.08 22.47
C VAL A 192 -4.59 0.09 21.42
N VAL A 193 -5.47 -0.78 20.95
CA VAL A 193 -5.19 -1.71 19.85
C VAL A 193 -5.90 -1.23 18.59
N GLY A 194 -5.17 -0.95 17.53
CA GLY A 194 -5.77 -0.45 16.28
C GLY A 194 -5.77 -1.50 15.16
N MET A 195 -6.81 -1.49 14.35
CA MET A 195 -6.85 -2.20 13.07
C MET A 195 -6.96 -1.19 11.94
N ILE A 196 -5.93 -1.11 11.10
CA ILE A 196 -5.85 -0.17 9.98
C ILE A 196 -6.23 -0.89 8.68
N ALA A 197 -7.43 -0.61 8.21
CA ALA A 197 -7.99 -1.17 7.00
C ALA A 197 -9.26 -0.41 6.58
N PRO A 198 -9.52 -0.22 5.27
CA PRO A 198 -10.87 0.14 4.81
C PRO A 198 -11.89 -0.86 5.35
N LEU A 199 -13.04 -0.39 5.86
CA LEU A 199 -14.06 -1.24 6.46
C LEU A 199 -14.80 -2.04 5.36
N GLN A 200 -14.17 -3.13 4.94
CA GLN A 200 -14.64 -4.01 3.86
C GLN A 200 -14.66 -5.47 4.33
N PRO A 201 -15.58 -6.32 3.81
CA PRO A 201 -15.73 -7.70 4.27
C PRO A 201 -14.44 -8.52 4.22
N TYR A 202 -13.68 -8.42 3.13
CA TYR A 202 -12.47 -9.22 2.93
C TYR A 202 -11.30 -8.83 3.84
N ARG A 203 -11.40 -7.71 4.57
CA ARG A 203 -10.37 -7.26 5.52
C ARG A 203 -10.46 -7.95 6.88
N ASN A 204 -11.52 -8.74 7.10
CA ASN A 204 -11.73 -9.61 8.26
C ASN A 204 -11.86 -8.89 9.62
N HIS A 205 -12.50 -7.73 9.64
CA HIS A 205 -12.81 -6.99 10.87
C HIS A 205 -13.64 -7.82 11.87
N LEU A 206 -14.52 -8.72 11.37
CA LEU A 206 -15.32 -9.59 12.24
C LEU A 206 -14.45 -10.50 13.11
N LEU A 207 -13.34 -11.04 12.58
CA LEU A 207 -12.41 -11.84 13.37
C LEU A 207 -11.82 -11.01 14.52
N PHE A 208 -11.37 -9.80 14.22
CA PHE A 208 -10.82 -8.88 15.20
C PHE A 208 -11.85 -8.59 16.30
N LEU A 209 -13.09 -8.24 15.92
CA LEU A 209 -14.18 -7.99 16.89
C LEU A 209 -14.46 -9.22 17.77
N ARG A 210 -14.49 -10.42 17.19
CA ARG A 210 -14.75 -11.67 17.92
C ARG A 210 -13.63 -12.05 18.91
N ALA A 211 -12.41 -11.55 18.73
CA ALA A 211 -11.31 -11.75 19.67
C ALA A 211 -11.44 -10.87 20.93
N ILE A 212 -12.14 -9.73 20.83
CA ILE A 212 -12.21 -8.69 21.88
C ILE A 212 -12.75 -9.18 23.22
N PRO A 213 -13.84 -9.97 23.31
CA PRO A 213 -14.35 -10.43 24.60
C PRO A 213 -13.30 -11.17 25.43
N ARG A 214 -12.41 -11.93 24.78
CA ARG A 214 -11.32 -12.64 25.47
C ARG A 214 -10.24 -11.69 25.95
N ILE A 215 -9.88 -10.68 25.16
CA ILE A 215 -8.89 -9.67 25.52
C ILE A 215 -9.39 -8.84 26.71
N LYS A 216 -10.67 -8.44 26.69
CA LYS A 216 -11.29 -7.64 27.76
C LYS A 216 -11.37 -8.34 29.12
N LYS A 217 -11.36 -9.67 29.17
CA LYS A 217 -11.28 -10.41 30.44
C LYS A 217 -9.98 -10.13 31.19
N GLU A 218 -8.90 -9.85 30.47
CA GLU A 218 -7.56 -9.60 31.01
C GLU A 218 -7.26 -8.10 31.07
N PHE A 219 -7.79 -7.31 30.12
CA PHE A 219 -7.63 -5.86 30.06
C PHE A 219 -8.99 -5.16 29.93
N PRO A 220 -9.72 -4.94 31.04
CA PRO A 220 -11.07 -4.38 30.97
C PRO A 220 -11.17 -2.97 30.37
N THR A 221 -10.11 -2.18 30.53
CA THR A 221 -10.04 -0.77 30.10
C THR A 221 -9.60 -0.59 28.65
N VAL A 222 -9.07 -1.64 27.99
CA VAL A 222 -8.54 -1.56 26.62
C VAL A 222 -9.55 -1.00 25.62
N LYS A 223 -9.05 -0.18 24.69
CA LYS A 223 -9.82 0.44 23.61
C LYS A 223 -9.34 -0.08 22.26
N PHE A 224 -10.26 -0.21 21.32
CA PHE A 224 -10.00 -0.74 19.99
C PHE A 224 -10.35 0.29 18.92
N PHE A 225 -9.36 0.70 18.15
CA PHE A 225 -9.53 1.66 17.07
C PHE A 225 -9.76 0.93 15.74
N LEU A 226 -10.86 1.28 15.06
CA LEU A 226 -11.11 0.87 13.68
C LEU A 226 -10.80 2.05 12.77
N ILE A 227 -9.71 1.96 12.02
CA ILE A 227 -9.13 3.08 11.25
C ILE A 227 -9.21 2.76 9.76
N GLY A 228 -9.88 3.63 9.01
CA GLY A 228 -10.07 3.49 7.57
C GLY A 228 -11.41 4.02 7.09
N SER A 229 -11.58 4.06 5.77
CA SER A 229 -12.82 4.55 5.18
C SER A 229 -14.02 3.70 5.60
N ILE A 230 -15.05 4.40 6.02
CA ILE A 230 -16.32 3.83 6.44
C ILE A 230 -17.16 3.58 5.18
N GLY A 231 -17.74 2.39 5.07
CA GLY A 231 -18.61 2.00 3.96
C GLY A 231 -19.86 1.26 4.44
N SER A 232 -20.62 0.71 3.50
CA SER A 232 -21.86 -0.05 3.79
C SER A 232 -21.66 -1.21 4.78
N TYR A 233 -20.43 -1.72 4.90
CA TYR A 233 -20.09 -2.79 5.83
C TYR A 233 -20.14 -2.36 7.31
N GLN A 234 -20.16 -1.05 7.61
CA GLN A 234 -20.24 -0.55 8.98
C GLN A 234 -21.47 -1.08 9.72
N ARG A 235 -22.61 -1.24 9.04
CA ARG A 235 -23.83 -1.78 9.65
C ARG A 235 -23.60 -3.19 10.20
N VAL A 236 -22.98 -4.06 9.41
CA VAL A 236 -22.63 -5.43 9.82
C VAL A 236 -21.69 -5.43 11.02
N LEU A 237 -20.72 -4.50 11.05
CA LEU A 237 -19.81 -4.38 12.20
C LEU A 237 -20.53 -3.89 13.46
N LYS A 238 -21.44 -2.92 13.35
CA LYS A 238 -22.24 -2.43 14.48
C LYS A 238 -23.12 -3.53 15.08
N GLU A 239 -23.80 -4.31 14.24
CA GLU A 239 -24.61 -5.46 14.67
C GLU A 239 -23.76 -6.48 15.44
N GLU A 240 -22.56 -6.79 14.95
CA GLU A 240 -21.65 -7.72 15.63
C GLU A 240 -21.13 -7.14 16.95
N ILE A 241 -20.82 -5.84 17.01
CA ILE A 241 -20.38 -5.14 18.22
C ILE A 241 -21.45 -5.19 19.32
N GLU A 242 -22.71 -4.95 18.96
CA GLU A 242 -23.85 -5.04 19.87
C GLU A 242 -24.06 -6.48 20.35
N ARG A 243 -24.03 -7.45 19.43
CA ARG A 243 -24.14 -8.88 19.75
C ARG A 243 -23.08 -9.34 20.74
N LEU A 244 -21.85 -8.86 20.58
CA LEU A 244 -20.72 -9.17 21.46
C LEU A 244 -20.71 -8.34 22.76
N ARG A 245 -21.58 -7.32 22.88
CA ARG A 245 -21.65 -6.38 24.01
C ARG A 245 -20.32 -5.66 24.27
N ILE A 246 -19.67 -5.21 23.18
CA ILE A 246 -18.35 -4.55 23.24
C ILE A 246 -18.38 -3.08 22.82
N SER A 247 -19.55 -2.48 22.62
CA SER A 247 -19.72 -1.11 22.10
C SER A 247 -18.86 -0.07 22.83
N GLY A 248 -18.81 -0.10 24.17
CA GLY A 248 -18.01 0.85 24.97
C GLY A 248 -16.49 0.74 24.82
N SER A 249 -16.00 -0.25 24.08
CA SER A 249 -14.57 -0.45 23.81
C SER A 249 -14.18 -0.18 22.36
N ILE A 250 -15.13 0.02 21.45
CA ILE A 250 -14.84 0.24 20.02
C ILE A 250 -14.94 1.72 19.67
N ILE A 251 -13.94 2.23 18.95
CA ILE A 251 -13.92 3.59 18.45
C ILE A 251 -13.68 3.55 16.94
N PHE A 252 -14.61 4.11 16.18
CA PHE A 252 -14.47 4.28 14.74
C PHE A 252 -13.74 5.59 14.46
N ILE A 253 -12.46 5.51 14.10
CA ILE A 253 -11.63 6.69 13.81
C ILE A 253 -11.93 7.29 12.43
N GLY A 254 -12.43 6.45 11.51
CA GLY A 254 -12.68 6.83 10.13
C GLY A 254 -11.41 6.93 9.29
N TYR A 255 -11.53 7.54 8.11
CA TYR A 255 -10.40 7.79 7.22
C TYR A 255 -9.65 9.05 7.66
N ARG A 256 -8.33 8.95 7.79
CA ARG A 256 -7.41 10.01 8.21
C ARG A 256 -6.36 10.19 7.13
N ASP A 257 -5.94 11.42 6.86
CA ASP A 257 -5.04 11.73 5.73
C ASP A 257 -3.77 12.44 6.23
N GLU A 258 -3.92 13.69 6.69
CA GLU A 258 -2.80 14.51 7.15
C GLU A 258 -2.32 14.08 8.54
N ASP A 259 -3.24 13.78 9.46
CA ASP A 259 -2.99 13.38 10.84
C ASP A 259 -2.87 11.86 11.03
N TYR A 260 -2.85 11.10 9.92
CA TYR A 260 -2.75 9.64 9.97
C TYR A 260 -1.49 9.13 10.72
N PRO A 261 -0.28 9.71 10.55
CA PRO A 261 0.88 9.32 11.37
C PRO A 261 0.64 9.47 12.88
N GLN A 262 -0.09 10.51 13.32
CA GLN A 262 -0.45 10.75 14.72
C GLN A 262 -1.49 9.74 15.21
N VAL A 263 -2.42 9.32 14.34
CA VAL A 263 -3.36 8.23 14.62
C VAL A 263 -2.61 6.94 14.86
N LEU A 264 -1.63 6.62 14.01
CA LEU A 264 -0.77 5.45 14.20
C LEU A 264 0.09 5.57 15.47
N ALA A 265 0.61 6.77 15.77
CA ALA A 265 1.35 7.07 16.99
C ALA A 265 0.50 6.85 18.26
N SER A 266 -0.81 7.04 18.18
CA SER A 266 -1.74 6.84 19.31
C SER A 266 -1.92 5.37 19.70
N LEU A 267 -1.55 4.42 18.84
CA LEU A 267 -1.71 2.99 19.09
C LEU A 267 -0.58 2.43 19.98
N ASP A 268 -0.93 1.46 20.82
CA ASP A 268 0.05 0.60 21.52
C ASP A 268 0.36 -0.66 20.72
N LEU A 269 -0.56 -1.10 19.86
CA LEU A 269 -0.44 -2.31 19.05
C LEU A 269 -1.26 -2.17 17.77
N GLU A 270 -0.68 -2.50 16.63
CA GLU A 270 -1.42 -2.65 15.37
C GLU A 270 -1.79 -4.11 15.10
N VAL A 271 -3.01 -4.31 14.59
CA VAL A 271 -3.50 -5.59 14.09
C VAL A 271 -3.74 -5.49 12.58
N PHE A 272 -3.13 -6.42 11.84
CA PHE A 272 -3.28 -6.51 10.38
C PHE A 272 -3.59 -7.93 9.93
N LEU A 273 -4.83 -8.19 9.52
CA LEU A 273 -5.27 -9.57 9.26
C LEU A 273 -5.17 -9.99 7.79
N VAL A 274 -5.42 -9.08 6.86
CA VAL A 274 -5.48 -9.43 5.42
C VAL A 274 -4.83 -8.32 4.59
N PRO A 275 -3.94 -8.66 3.64
CA PRO A 275 -3.40 -7.72 2.66
C PRO A 275 -4.47 -7.00 1.84
N GLY A 276 -4.13 -5.80 1.35
CA GLY A 276 -4.99 -5.08 0.41
C GLY A 276 -5.02 -5.78 -0.95
N SER A 277 -5.93 -5.37 -1.84
CA SER A 277 -5.92 -5.83 -3.23
C SER A 277 -4.59 -5.53 -3.93
N ASP A 278 -3.94 -4.43 -3.55
CA ASP A 278 -2.62 -4.06 -4.06
C ASP A 278 -1.48 -4.92 -3.52
N GLY A 279 -1.67 -5.61 -2.39
CA GLY A 279 -0.69 -6.50 -1.77
C GLY A 279 0.53 -5.82 -1.14
N SER A 280 0.60 -4.49 -1.07
CA SER A 280 1.80 -3.77 -0.60
C SER A 280 2.04 -3.86 0.90
N CYS A 281 1.00 -4.23 1.67
CA CYS A 281 0.99 -4.22 3.13
C CYS A 281 1.47 -2.88 3.71
N ARG A 282 1.10 -1.78 3.06
CA ARG A 282 1.50 -0.41 3.45
C ARG A 282 1.27 -0.10 4.94
N ALA A 283 0.10 -0.42 5.48
CA ALA A 283 -0.20 -0.18 6.91
C ALA A 283 0.83 -0.83 7.84
N VAL A 284 1.22 -2.08 7.56
CA VAL A 284 2.27 -2.78 8.33
C VAL A 284 3.61 -2.07 8.20
N LEU A 285 4.01 -1.66 6.99
CA LEU A 285 5.28 -0.94 6.80
C LEU A 285 5.28 0.39 7.57
N GLU A 286 4.15 1.10 7.60
CA GLU A 286 3.98 2.33 8.38
C GLU A 286 4.05 2.07 9.89
N ALA A 287 3.40 1.02 10.38
CA ALA A 287 3.45 0.57 11.78
C ALA A 287 4.87 0.34 12.26
N LEU A 288 5.62 -0.46 11.48
CA LEU A 288 7.00 -0.80 11.77
C LEU A 288 7.88 0.46 11.75
N ALA A 289 7.63 1.39 10.82
CA ALA A 289 8.37 2.65 10.76
C ALA A 289 8.17 3.53 12.00
N MET A 290 7.00 3.41 12.64
CA MET A 290 6.63 4.07 13.90
C MET A 290 7.07 3.30 15.15
N ALA A 291 7.86 2.23 14.99
CA ALA A 291 8.23 1.29 16.05
C ALA A 291 7.02 0.68 16.79
N LYS A 292 5.87 0.57 16.11
CA LYS A 292 4.68 -0.04 16.69
C LYS A 292 4.77 -1.56 16.55
N PRO A 293 4.53 -2.33 17.62
CA PRO A 293 4.40 -3.77 17.50
C PRO A 293 3.22 -4.10 16.59
N VAL A 294 3.37 -5.17 15.81
CA VAL A 294 2.34 -5.65 14.88
C VAL A 294 1.97 -7.10 15.19
N VAL A 295 0.68 -7.37 15.33
CA VAL A 295 0.12 -8.72 15.25
C VAL A 295 -0.53 -8.88 13.89
N SER A 296 -0.12 -9.88 13.13
CA SER A 296 -0.62 -10.11 11.77
C SER A 296 -0.89 -11.58 11.49
N ALA A 297 -1.77 -11.87 10.53
CA ALA A 297 -1.90 -13.23 10.01
C ALA A 297 -0.80 -13.52 8.98
N LYS A 298 -0.35 -14.77 8.92
CA LYS A 298 0.72 -15.25 8.04
C LYS A 298 0.22 -15.46 6.61
N VAL A 299 -0.27 -14.39 5.99
CA VAL A 299 -0.92 -14.41 4.67
C VAL A 299 -0.25 -13.46 3.68
N GLY A 300 -0.28 -13.85 2.40
CA GLY A 300 0.24 -13.04 1.31
C GLY A 300 1.72 -12.67 1.53
N PRO A 301 2.10 -11.37 1.41
CA PRO A 301 3.50 -10.96 1.51
C PRO A 301 3.98 -10.70 2.94
N ILE A 302 3.14 -10.85 3.97
CA ILE A 302 3.55 -10.62 5.36
C ILE A 302 4.78 -11.45 5.76
N PRO A 303 4.88 -12.76 5.45
CA PRO A 303 6.07 -13.55 5.77
C PRO A 303 7.31 -13.18 4.96
N GLU A 304 7.18 -12.38 3.91
CA GLU A 304 8.31 -11.82 3.17
C GLU A 304 8.82 -10.51 3.79
N ILE A 305 7.98 -9.84 4.58
CA ILE A 305 8.28 -8.55 5.21
C ILE A 305 8.82 -8.76 6.62
N MET A 306 8.15 -9.56 7.45
CA MET A 306 8.48 -9.74 8.87
C MET A 306 8.68 -11.21 9.24
N GLU A 307 9.56 -11.47 10.20
CA GLU A 307 9.75 -12.78 10.82
C GLU A 307 8.96 -12.88 12.14
N ASN A 308 8.31 -14.03 12.37
CA ASN A 308 7.51 -14.26 13.57
C ASN A 308 8.36 -14.21 14.84
N GLY A 309 7.92 -13.43 15.83
CA GLY A 309 8.61 -13.25 17.11
C GLY A 309 9.75 -12.24 17.07
N ARG A 310 10.08 -11.68 15.90
CA ARG A 310 11.19 -10.74 15.71
C ARG A 310 10.68 -9.34 15.38
N GLU A 311 10.12 -9.11 14.19
CA GLU A 311 9.55 -7.80 13.80
C GLU A 311 8.03 -7.74 13.99
N GLY A 312 7.39 -8.88 14.23
CA GLY A 312 5.96 -8.95 14.55
C GLY A 312 5.56 -10.32 15.09
N ILE A 313 4.32 -10.45 15.56
CA ILE A 313 3.73 -11.74 15.92
C ILE A 313 2.83 -12.19 14.78
N LEU A 314 3.13 -13.35 14.20
CA LEU A 314 2.38 -13.94 13.10
C LEU A 314 1.50 -15.09 13.62
N ILE A 315 0.19 -14.99 13.36
CA ILE A 315 -0.75 -16.10 13.57
C ILE A 315 -0.90 -16.89 12.27
N ASP A 316 -0.90 -18.22 12.33
CA ASP A 316 -0.95 -19.06 11.13
C ASP A 316 -2.34 -19.07 10.48
N ASP A 317 -3.40 -19.15 11.28
CA ASP A 317 -4.79 -19.15 10.79
C ASP A 317 -5.41 -17.74 10.86
N PRO A 318 -5.71 -17.09 9.71
CA PRO A 318 -6.41 -15.82 9.67
C PRO A 318 -7.89 -15.92 10.06
N PHE A 319 -8.38 -17.07 10.52
CA PHE A 319 -9.73 -17.28 11.03
C PHE A 319 -9.79 -17.71 12.50
N ASP A 320 -8.63 -17.88 13.16
CA ASP A 320 -8.55 -18.27 14.56
C ASP A 320 -8.57 -17.08 15.52
N THR A 321 -9.76 -16.82 16.08
CA THR A 321 -9.99 -15.77 17.08
C THR A 321 -9.20 -16.00 18.38
N THR A 322 -8.94 -17.26 18.74
CA THR A 322 -8.20 -17.63 19.95
C THR A 322 -6.73 -17.28 19.80
N SER A 323 -6.11 -17.63 18.67
CA SER A 323 -4.72 -17.27 18.41
C SER A 323 -4.53 -15.77 18.32
N LEU A 324 -5.45 -15.05 17.65
CA LEU A 324 -5.41 -13.59 17.61
C LEU A 324 -5.48 -12.97 19.01
N ALA A 325 -6.44 -13.39 19.83
CA ALA A 325 -6.58 -12.88 21.20
C ALA A 325 -5.35 -13.18 22.06
N LYS A 326 -4.80 -14.40 21.98
CA LYS A 326 -3.58 -14.78 22.72
C LYS A 326 -2.39 -13.91 22.31
N ALA A 327 -2.21 -13.65 21.02
CA ALA A 327 -1.15 -12.79 20.50
C ALA A 327 -1.28 -11.36 21.02
N ILE A 328 -2.49 -10.77 20.95
CA ILE A 328 -2.74 -9.41 21.47
C ILE A 328 -2.51 -9.36 22.98
N ILE A 329 -3.06 -10.30 23.76
CA ILE A 329 -2.87 -10.35 25.22
C ILE A 329 -1.39 -10.44 25.57
N ARG A 330 -0.61 -11.28 24.87
CA ARG A 330 0.83 -11.40 25.08
C ARG A 330 1.55 -10.06 24.89
N MET A 331 1.25 -9.36 23.79
CA MET A 331 1.86 -8.06 23.49
C MET A 331 1.42 -6.95 24.47
N LEU A 332 0.21 -7.03 25.01
CA LEU A 332 -0.26 -6.09 26.02
C LEU A 332 0.35 -6.35 27.40
N LYS A 333 0.56 -7.63 27.79
CA LYS A 333 1.16 -8.03 29.07
C LYS A 333 2.66 -7.80 29.12
N ASP A 334 3.38 -8.18 28.07
CA ASP A 334 4.84 -8.13 28.02
C ASP A 334 5.31 -6.89 27.24
N LYS A 335 5.44 -5.77 27.96
CA LYS A 335 5.84 -4.47 27.40
C LYS A 335 7.28 -4.47 26.87
N GLU A 336 8.17 -5.26 27.48
CA GLU A 336 9.55 -5.40 27.04
C GLU A 336 9.62 -6.12 25.69
N LEU A 337 8.90 -7.24 25.55
CA LEU A 337 8.74 -7.93 24.26
C LEU A 337 8.14 -7.00 23.21
N ALA A 338 7.09 -6.26 23.56
CA ALA A 338 6.43 -5.33 22.64
C ALA A 338 7.39 -4.24 22.14
N GLY A 339 8.16 -3.62 23.05
CA GLY A 339 9.17 -2.63 22.70
C GLY A 339 10.29 -3.20 21.83
N ARG A 340 10.81 -4.39 22.18
CA ARG A 340 11.85 -5.09 21.40
C ARG A 340 11.39 -5.43 19.98
N ILE A 341 10.16 -5.93 19.84
CA ILE A 341 9.57 -6.23 18.51
C ILE A 341 9.38 -4.94 17.71
N GLY A 342 8.85 -3.87 18.34
CA GLY A 342 8.68 -2.56 17.70
C GLY A 342 9.99 -1.99 17.17
N GLU A 343 11.05 -2.04 17.98
CA GLU A 343 12.38 -1.54 17.58
C GLU A 343 13.01 -2.40 16.46
N ALA A 344 12.84 -3.72 16.51
CA ALA A 344 13.26 -4.60 15.42
C ALA A 344 12.55 -4.24 14.11
N GLY A 345 11.23 -3.98 14.18
CA GLY A 345 10.44 -3.47 13.06
C GLY A 345 10.95 -2.13 12.54
N ARG A 346 11.26 -1.18 13.41
CA ARG A 346 11.84 0.11 13.03
C ARG A 346 13.16 -0.03 12.28
N LYS A 347 14.06 -0.84 12.81
CA LYS A 347 15.36 -1.13 12.18
C LYS A 347 15.21 -1.81 10.83
N LEU A 348 14.22 -2.70 10.68
CA LEU A 348 13.91 -3.31 9.39
C LEU A 348 13.53 -2.25 8.33
N MET A 349 12.81 -1.20 8.71
CA MET A 349 12.34 -0.16 7.79
C MET A 349 13.45 0.68 7.13
N GLU A 350 14.67 0.66 7.66
CA GLU A 350 15.86 1.21 6.98
C GLU A 350 16.10 0.57 5.60
N ARG A 351 15.55 -0.63 5.35
CA ARG A 351 15.65 -1.33 4.07
C ARG A 351 14.50 -1.01 3.11
N PHE A 352 13.42 -0.40 3.60
CA PHE A 352 12.18 -0.14 2.89
C PHE A 352 11.94 1.38 2.74
N THR A 353 12.98 2.13 2.41
CA THR A 353 12.87 3.59 2.18
C THR A 353 12.64 3.91 0.70
N PRO A 354 12.00 5.05 0.37
CA PRO A 354 11.84 5.53 -1.00
C PRO A 354 13.16 5.58 -1.77
N GLU A 355 14.24 6.03 -1.15
CA GLU A 355 15.56 6.16 -1.77
C GLU A 355 16.12 4.79 -2.16
N ARG A 356 16.06 3.79 -1.26
CA ARG A 356 16.53 2.43 -1.55
C ARG A 356 15.66 1.76 -2.61
N ARG A 357 14.34 1.96 -2.54
CA ARG A 357 13.40 1.47 -3.55
C ARG A 357 13.72 2.05 -4.93
N THR A 358 13.88 3.37 -5.03
CA THR A 358 14.22 4.06 -6.27
C THR A 358 15.56 3.59 -6.82
N THR A 359 16.58 3.42 -5.98
CA THR A 359 17.89 2.89 -6.40
C THR A 359 17.78 1.52 -7.06
N ARG A 360 16.95 0.63 -6.51
CA ARG A 360 16.74 -0.69 -7.11
C ARG A 360 16.00 -0.61 -8.44
N ILE A 361 14.97 0.24 -8.54
CA ILE A 361 14.22 0.44 -9.79
C ILE A 361 15.13 1.06 -10.87
N GLU A 362 15.90 2.08 -10.51
CA GLU A 362 16.86 2.75 -11.38
C GLU A 362 17.91 1.77 -11.94
N LYS A 363 18.42 0.86 -11.10
CA LYS A 363 19.34 -0.19 -11.56
C LYS A 363 18.71 -1.10 -12.62
N ILE A 364 17.42 -1.42 -12.48
CA ILE A 364 16.70 -2.22 -13.48
C ILE A 364 16.50 -1.42 -14.77
N TYR A 365 16.11 -0.14 -14.67
CA TYR A 365 16.00 0.75 -15.83
C TYR A 365 17.31 0.78 -16.64
N ARG A 366 18.43 1.01 -15.95
CA ARG A 366 19.76 1.07 -16.57
C ARG A 366 20.24 -0.26 -17.16
N SER A 367 19.71 -1.39 -16.70
CA SER A 367 20.10 -2.70 -17.24
C SER A 367 19.47 -3.03 -18.61
N LEU A 368 18.50 -2.21 -19.05
CA LEU A 368 17.74 -2.43 -20.29
C LEU A 368 17.87 -1.27 -21.30
N ILE A 369 18.52 -0.17 -20.90
CA ILE A 369 19.02 0.88 -21.81
C ILE A 369 20.41 0.46 -22.24
#